data_AF-A0A9Q0HYI6-F1
#
_entry.id   AF-A0A9Q0HYI6-F1
#
_cell.length_a   1.000
_cell.length_b   1.000
_cell.length_c   1.000
_cell.angle_alpha   90.00
_cell.angle_beta   90.00
_cell.angle_gamma   90.00
#
_symmetry.space_group_name_H-M   'P 1'
#
loop_
_entity.id
_entity.type
_entity.pdbx_description
1 polymer ?
#
loop_
_entity_poly.entity_id
_entity_poly.type
_entity_poly.pdbx_seq_one_letter_code
_entity_poly.pdbx_strand_id
1 'polypeptide(L)'
;MAADITFADCNGRTSTAVIYSLSRGDNWPLILYTVSIQRSLSMDERRQLRSVSYSPPSPFPSLPKLLPKIPLLIPPPHFSHNPPKTSSNHQMLPPHFSPLLLSSLLLLSLPALWLLFPEIIPQSLPLRNRRLHGVNDLNLLRRAILSPPSTSSFRQPKIAFLFLTNTDLYFAPLWEKFFQNNTNLFNIYIHLDPSAQLEKPLTGLFANQFVPAKPTQRASPSLITATKRLLAAALIDDAANEYFALVSQSCVPIHSFEFVYQSLVSDQRKRSFIEILSGEPQLWDRYIARGEDVMLPEVSFEQFRIGSQFFVLARRHAHLVIRERRLWRKFRKPCLPTMLDCCYPEEHYFPTLLSMKDPEGCSGYTLTRVNWTDTSDGHPHMYMPPEITPQLIQELRRTNDSSYSHLFARKFSKECLEPLMAIADDVIFHDQ
;
A
#
# COMPACT_ATOMS: atom_id res chain seq x y z
N MET A 1 -4.98 14.93 38.14
CA MET A 1 -5.43 13.56 37.78
C MET A 1 -4.69 13.12 36.52
N ALA A 2 -4.44 11.82 36.37
CA ALA A 2 -3.91 11.25 35.13
C ALA A 2 -5.01 10.37 34.49
N ALA A 3 -5.25 10.54 33.18
CA ALA A 3 -6.12 9.67 32.40
C ALA A 3 -5.31 9.07 31.25
N ASP A 4 -5.33 7.74 31.15
CA ASP A 4 -4.67 7.01 30.07
C ASP A 4 -5.69 6.79 28.95
N ILE A 5 -5.38 7.28 27.75
CA ILE A 5 -6.16 7.00 26.55
C ILE A 5 -5.29 6.21 25.60
N THR A 6 -5.63 4.93 25.41
CA THR A 6 -4.96 4.07 24.45
C THR A 6 -5.71 4.13 23.12
N PHE A 7 -4.99 4.50 22.06
CA PHE A 7 -5.44 4.46 20.68
C PHE A 7 -4.72 3.32 19.97
N ALA A 8 -5.45 2.47 19.25
CA ALA A 8 -4.84 1.56 18.30
C ALA A 8 -4.99 2.16 16.90
N ASP A 9 -3.91 2.19 16.11
CA ASP A 9 -4.00 2.47 14.69
C ASP A 9 -4.53 1.24 13.93
N CYS A 10 -4.97 1.44 12.69
CA CYS A 10 -5.50 0.39 11.83
C CYS A 10 -4.47 -0.69 11.42
N ASN A 11 -3.20 -0.53 11.79
CA ASN A 11 -2.14 -1.52 11.63
C ASN A 11 -1.85 -2.27 12.94
N GLY A 12 -2.69 -2.11 13.96
CA GLY A 12 -2.55 -2.76 15.26
C GLY A 12 -1.49 -2.13 16.18
N ARG A 13 -1.01 -0.92 15.87
CA ARG A 13 -0.06 -0.19 16.72
C ARG A 13 -0.81 0.57 17.81
N THR A 14 -0.48 0.28 19.07
CA THR A 14 -1.07 0.95 20.22
C THR A 14 -0.22 2.13 20.69
N SER A 15 -0.80 3.32 20.67
CA SER A 15 -0.26 4.54 21.27
C SER A 15 -1.06 4.88 22.53
N THR A 16 -0.38 5.01 23.67
CA THR A 16 -1.02 5.48 24.90
C THR A 16 -0.67 6.95 25.12
N ALA A 17 -1.69 7.78 25.19
CA ALA A 17 -1.59 9.17 25.61
C ALA A 17 -1.90 9.24 27.11
N VAL A 18 -0.96 9.72 27.91
CA VAL A 18 -1.19 10.02 29.33
C VAL A 18 -1.47 11.50 29.45
N ILE A 19 -2.69 11.84 29.88
CA ILE A 19 -3.12 13.22 30.09
C ILE A 19 -2.96 13.58 31.55
N TYR A 20 -2.11 14.56 31.85
CA TYR A 20 -1.96 15.10 33.21
C TYR A 20 -2.77 16.38 33.37
N SER A 21 -3.56 16.48 34.46
CA SER A 21 -4.12 17.74 34.91
C SER A 21 -3.25 18.34 36.01
N LEU A 22 -2.67 19.52 35.74
CA LEU A 22 -1.99 20.33 36.76
C LEU A 22 -2.96 21.38 37.29
N SER A 23 -3.36 21.25 38.56
CA SER A 23 -4.03 22.33 39.30
C SER A 23 -2.95 23.15 40.00
N ARG A 24 -2.92 24.46 39.74
CA ARG A 24 -2.15 25.42 40.54
C ARG A 24 -3.14 26.16 41.43
N GLY A 25 -2.85 26.20 42.73
CA GLY A 25 -3.72 26.81 43.74
C GLY A 25 -3.99 28.30 43.50
N ASP A 26 -5.25 28.65 43.75
CA ASP A 26 -5.83 29.95 44.14
C ASP A 26 -5.27 31.22 43.48
N ASN A 27 -5.47 31.32 42.17
CA ASN A 27 -6.22 32.41 41.52
C ASN A 27 -6.02 32.27 40.00
N TRP A 28 -7.15 32.17 39.26
CA TRP A 28 -7.31 31.94 37.81
C TRP A 28 -7.32 30.47 37.35
N PRO A 29 -8.39 29.96 36.70
CA PRO A 29 -8.43 28.59 36.20
C PRO A 29 -7.82 28.53 34.79
N LEU A 30 -6.52 28.28 34.70
CA LEU A 30 -5.88 27.81 33.48
C LEU A 30 -5.54 26.33 33.67
N ILE A 31 -6.41 25.44 33.17
CA ILE A 31 -6.13 24.00 33.15
C ILE A 31 -5.14 23.75 32.00
N LEU A 32 -3.88 23.52 32.34
CA LEU A 32 -2.86 23.07 31.40
C LEU A 32 -2.91 21.54 31.32
N TYR A 33 -3.16 21.02 30.11
CA TYR A 33 -3.04 19.60 29.79
C TYR A 33 -1.67 19.36 29.15
N THR A 34 -0.86 18.49 29.74
CA THR A 34 0.33 17.95 29.08
C THR A 34 0.04 16.54 28.60
N VAL A 35 0.28 16.28 27.30
CA VAL A 35 0.13 14.97 26.68
C VAL A 35 1.52 14.38 26.49
N SER A 36 1.79 13.25 27.13
CA SER A 36 2.98 12.44 26.86
C SER A 36 2.57 11.21 26.06
N ILE A 37 3.17 11.02 24.88
CA ILE A 37 2.93 9.87 24.01
C ILE A 37 4.11 8.91 24.19
N GLN A 38 3.87 7.75 24.78
CA GLN A 38 4.85 6.66 24.81
C GLN A 38 4.48 5.61 23.76
N ARG A 39 5.42 5.35 22.84
CA ARG A 39 5.32 4.29 21.83
C ARG A 39 5.44 2.94 22.54
N SER A 40 4.46 2.05 22.32
CA SER A 40 4.56 0.64 22.74
C SER A 40 4.75 -0.26 21.52
N LEU A 41 5.55 -1.31 21.70
CA LEU A 41 5.88 -2.29 20.68
C LEU A 41 4.64 -3.12 20.27
N SER A 42 4.56 -3.48 18.99
CA SER A 42 3.53 -4.29 18.34
C SER A 42 3.41 -5.69 18.98
N MET A 43 2.29 -6.38 18.73
CA MET A 43 2.11 -7.76 19.23
C MET A 43 3.14 -8.75 18.64
N ASP A 44 3.62 -8.52 17.42
CA ASP A 44 4.70 -9.32 16.81
C ASP A 44 6.06 -9.06 17.48
N GLU A 45 6.36 -7.80 17.82
CA GLU A 45 7.55 -7.44 18.59
C GLU A 45 7.52 -8.06 20.01
N ARG A 46 6.34 -8.18 20.64
CA ARG A 46 6.18 -8.87 21.95
C ARG A 46 6.29 -10.40 21.86
N ARG A 47 5.94 -11.01 20.73
CA ARG A 47 6.14 -12.45 20.49
C ARG A 47 7.62 -12.79 20.34
N GLN A 48 8.40 -11.94 19.68
CA GLN A 48 9.85 -12.15 19.50
C GLN A 48 10.67 -11.88 20.78
N LEU A 49 10.24 -10.94 21.63
CA LEU A 49 10.95 -10.66 22.89
C LEU A 49 10.84 -11.77 23.96
N ARG A 50 9.89 -12.70 23.83
CA ARG A 50 9.74 -13.83 24.77
C ARG A 50 10.69 -15.00 24.50
N SER A 51 11.46 -14.98 23.42
CA SER A 51 12.42 -16.05 23.08
C SER A 51 13.88 -15.76 23.47
N VAL A 52 14.15 -14.68 24.22
CA VAL A 52 15.50 -14.35 24.66
C VAL A 52 15.64 -14.62 26.16
N SER A 53 16.36 -15.70 26.51
CA SER A 53 16.78 -16.01 27.88
C SER A 53 17.84 -15.00 28.35
N TYR A 54 17.53 -14.23 29.40
CA TYR A 54 18.42 -13.24 30.00
C TYR A 54 19.42 -13.88 30.99
N SER A 55 20.70 -13.61 30.81
CA SER A 55 21.73 -13.68 31.87
C SER A 55 22.00 -12.25 32.39
N PRO A 56 22.20 -12.02 33.69
CA PRO A 56 22.31 -10.66 34.24
C PRO A 56 23.73 -10.10 34.09
N PRO A 57 23.90 -8.82 33.69
CA PRO A 57 25.17 -8.12 33.86
C PRO A 57 25.20 -7.28 35.15
N SER A 58 26.40 -7.20 35.73
CA SER A 58 26.84 -6.39 36.87
C SER A 58 26.99 -4.89 36.53
N PRO A 59 27.13 -3.99 37.52
CA PRO A 59 26.74 -2.58 37.38
C PRO A 59 27.82 -1.67 36.74
N PHE A 60 27.35 -0.66 36.01
CA PHE A 60 28.14 0.41 35.39
C PHE A 60 28.65 1.45 36.41
N PRO A 61 29.82 2.08 36.15
CA PRO A 61 30.25 3.29 36.85
C PRO A 61 29.73 4.57 36.15
N SER A 62 29.52 5.59 36.96
CA SER A 62 29.03 6.94 36.67
C SER A 62 29.93 7.80 35.77
N LEU A 63 29.33 8.63 34.91
CA LEU A 63 30.00 9.74 34.18
C LEU A 63 29.33 11.11 34.45
N PRO A 64 30.06 12.24 34.29
CA PRO A 64 29.75 13.52 34.92
C PRO A 64 28.93 14.51 34.07
N LYS A 65 28.36 15.49 34.79
CA LYS A 65 27.63 16.67 34.29
C LYS A 65 28.55 17.64 33.54
N LEU A 66 28.14 18.10 32.36
CA LEU A 66 28.55 19.39 31.79
C LEU A 66 27.48 19.92 30.82
N LEU A 67 26.94 21.10 31.15
CA LEU A 67 26.13 21.97 30.27
C LEU A 67 26.87 23.31 30.15
N PRO A 68 26.99 23.91 28.96
CA PRO A 68 27.39 25.31 28.85
C PRO A 68 26.16 26.25 28.83
N LYS A 69 26.28 27.35 29.57
CA LYS A 69 25.41 28.54 29.54
C LYS A 69 25.97 29.57 28.53
N ILE A 70 25.12 30.49 28.02
CA ILE A 70 25.18 31.99 28.08
C ILE A 70 24.99 32.57 26.64
N PRO A 71 24.50 33.81 26.34
CA PRO A 71 23.72 34.82 27.10
C PRO A 71 22.42 35.34 26.40
N LEU A 72 21.55 35.95 27.20
CA LEU A 72 20.57 36.97 26.79
C LEU A 72 21.17 38.38 26.95
N LEU A 73 20.94 39.27 25.99
CA LEU A 73 21.19 40.72 26.12
C LEU A 73 20.08 41.47 25.38
N ILE A 74 19.38 42.38 26.08
CA ILE A 74 18.95 43.74 25.66
C ILE A 74 18.16 44.35 26.85
N PRO A 75 18.48 45.58 27.30
CA PRO A 75 17.96 46.18 28.54
C PRO A 75 16.66 47.00 28.32
N PRO A 76 15.95 47.40 29.40
CA PRO A 76 14.74 48.23 29.31
C PRO A 76 15.07 49.74 29.45
N PRO A 77 14.25 50.66 28.91
CA PRO A 77 14.34 52.07 29.25
C PRO A 77 13.39 52.42 30.40
N HIS A 78 13.94 53.16 31.38
CA HIS A 78 13.19 53.94 32.37
C HIS A 78 12.73 55.25 31.74
N PHE A 79 11.49 55.71 32.01
CA PHE A 79 11.20 57.15 32.14
C PHE A 79 10.03 57.44 33.10
N SER A 80 10.41 58.19 34.15
CA SER A 80 9.75 59.17 35.02
C SER A 80 8.23 59.40 35.03
N HIS A 81 7.67 59.44 36.24
CA HIS A 81 6.38 60.02 36.61
C HIS A 81 6.41 61.56 36.71
N ASN A 82 5.33 62.22 36.30
CA ASN A 82 4.82 63.48 36.89
C ASN A 82 3.29 63.60 36.60
N PRO A 83 2.43 64.00 37.57
CA PRO A 83 1.00 64.30 37.38
C PRO A 83 0.73 65.83 37.34
N PRO A 84 -0.53 66.32 37.37
CA PRO A 84 -1.67 66.11 36.47
C PRO A 84 -2.22 67.46 35.91
N LYS A 85 -3.02 67.44 34.82
CA LYS A 85 -4.05 68.47 34.56
C LYS A 85 -5.28 67.88 33.87
N THR A 86 -6.43 68.22 34.42
CA THR A 86 -7.81 67.90 34.03
C THR A 86 -8.29 68.75 32.84
N SER A 87 -8.97 68.14 31.84
CA SER A 87 -10.39 68.39 31.51
C SER A 87 -10.85 67.73 30.19
N SER A 88 -12.13 67.35 30.21
CA SER A 88 -13.11 67.15 29.11
C SER A 88 -12.97 65.97 28.13
N ASN A 89 -13.88 65.00 28.34
CA ASN A 89 -14.76 64.32 27.38
C ASN A 89 -14.18 63.81 26.04
N HIS A 90 -14.16 62.49 25.87
CA HIS A 90 -15.07 61.73 24.98
C HIS A 90 -14.65 60.25 24.97
N GLN A 91 -15.57 59.34 25.30
CA GLN A 91 -15.40 57.91 25.12
C GLN A 91 -15.32 57.58 23.62
N MET A 92 -14.20 57.06 23.13
CA MET A 92 -14.12 56.42 21.81
C MET A 92 -14.32 54.90 21.96
N LEU A 93 -15.38 54.40 21.31
CA LEU A 93 -15.61 52.99 21.01
C LEU A 93 -14.56 52.46 20.02
N PRO A 94 -14.25 51.14 20.02
CA PRO A 94 -13.31 50.55 19.07
C PRO A 94 -13.87 50.57 17.63
N PRO A 95 -13.02 50.55 16.59
CA PRO A 95 -13.49 50.61 15.21
C PRO A 95 -14.19 49.30 14.86
N HIS A 96 -15.47 49.41 14.52
CA HIS A 96 -16.21 48.34 13.86
C HIS A 96 -15.61 48.13 12.46
N PHE A 97 -14.83 47.07 12.28
CA PHE A 97 -14.48 46.60 10.93
C PHE A 97 -15.77 46.16 10.24
N SER A 98 -16.13 46.82 9.14
CA SER A 98 -17.32 46.45 8.40
C SER A 98 -17.13 45.02 7.85
N PRO A 99 -18.15 44.15 7.94
CA PRO A 99 -18.07 42.79 7.39
C PRO A 99 -17.82 42.78 5.87
N LEU A 100 -18.07 43.91 5.20
CA LEU A 100 -17.76 44.14 3.79
C LEU A 100 -16.24 44.30 3.52
N LEU A 101 -15.48 44.86 4.45
CA LEU A 101 -14.01 45.02 4.34
C LEU A 101 -13.27 43.69 4.54
N LEU A 102 -13.74 42.85 5.47
CA LEU A 102 -13.18 41.49 5.61
C LEU A 102 -13.55 40.61 4.41
N SER A 103 -14.77 40.73 3.88
CA SER A 103 -15.22 39.99 2.70
C SER A 103 -14.40 40.37 1.45
N SER A 104 -14.12 41.66 1.24
CA SER A 104 -13.33 42.12 0.09
C SER A 104 -11.85 41.72 0.18
N LEU A 105 -11.25 41.70 1.37
CA LEU A 105 -9.90 41.16 1.59
C LEU A 105 -9.81 39.64 1.32
N LEU A 106 -10.86 38.89 1.65
CA LEU A 106 -10.93 37.45 1.39
C LEU A 106 -11.17 37.12 -0.09
N LEU A 107 -11.94 37.95 -0.80
CA LEU A 107 -12.17 37.84 -2.24
C LEU A 107 -10.94 38.20 -3.07
N LEU A 108 -10.06 39.07 -2.58
CA LEU A 108 -8.81 39.46 -3.24
C LEU A 108 -7.64 38.50 -2.96
N SER A 109 -7.69 37.70 -1.89
CA SER A 109 -6.64 36.72 -1.57
C SER A 109 -6.78 35.41 -2.35
N LEU A 110 -8.00 35.04 -2.77
CA LEU A 110 -8.27 33.82 -3.54
C LEU A 110 -7.61 33.81 -4.95
N PRO A 111 -7.63 34.92 -5.73
CA PRO A 111 -6.89 35.00 -7.00
C PRO A 111 -5.37 35.02 -6.80
N ALA A 112 -4.88 35.60 -5.70
CA ALA A 112 -3.45 35.61 -5.39
C ALA A 112 -2.94 34.20 -5.05
N LEU A 113 -3.75 33.39 -4.37
CA LEU A 113 -3.47 31.96 -4.14
C LEU A 113 -3.46 31.16 -5.45
N TRP A 114 -4.33 31.52 -6.40
CA TRP A 114 -4.42 30.90 -7.74
C TRP A 114 -3.18 31.15 -8.60
N LEU A 115 -2.54 32.32 -8.46
CA LEU A 115 -1.31 32.68 -9.16
C LEU A 115 -0.04 32.11 -8.51
N LEU A 116 -0.04 31.93 -7.19
CA LEU A 116 1.15 31.49 -6.43
C LEU A 116 1.23 29.97 -6.23
N PHE A 117 0.10 29.24 -6.29
CA PHE A 117 0.05 27.80 -6.01
C PHE A 117 -0.89 27.03 -6.95
N PRO A 118 -0.58 26.89 -8.26
CA PRO A 118 -1.41 26.14 -9.20
C PRO A 118 -1.47 24.62 -8.90
N GLU A 119 -0.63 24.09 -8.02
CA GLU A 119 -0.51 22.66 -7.71
C GLU A 119 -1.36 22.15 -6.53
N ILE A 120 -2.12 22.99 -5.82
CA ILE A 120 -2.84 22.56 -4.59
C ILE A 120 -4.24 21.96 -4.87
N ILE A 121 -4.65 21.81 -6.12
CA ILE A 121 -5.93 21.15 -6.46
C ILE A 121 -5.68 19.74 -7.01
N PRO A 122 -6.26 18.67 -6.42
CA PRO A 122 -6.24 17.36 -7.06
C PRO A 122 -6.91 17.49 -8.42
N GLN A 123 -6.16 17.23 -9.50
CA GLN A 123 -6.66 17.31 -10.87
C GLN A 123 -7.90 16.42 -11.01
N SER A 124 -9.08 17.01 -10.93
CA SER A 124 -10.31 16.31 -11.25
C SER A 124 -10.36 16.16 -12.77
N LEU A 125 -10.05 14.95 -13.24
CA LEU A 125 -10.19 14.57 -14.65
C LEU A 125 -11.58 15.02 -15.14
N PRO A 126 -11.68 15.77 -16.26
CA PRO A 126 -12.96 16.25 -16.75
C PRO A 126 -13.92 15.06 -16.97
N LEU A 127 -15.17 15.20 -16.50
CA LEU A 127 -16.19 14.13 -16.48
C LEU A 127 -16.36 13.39 -17.83
N ARG A 128 -16.09 14.07 -18.95
CA ARG A 128 -16.11 13.51 -20.31
C ARG A 128 -15.03 12.44 -20.52
N ASN A 129 -13.79 12.69 -20.07
CA ASN A 129 -12.70 11.73 -20.14
C ASN A 129 -13.02 10.52 -19.24
N ARG A 130 -13.56 10.76 -18.03
CA ARG A 130 -13.97 9.66 -17.13
C ARG A 130 -15.05 8.76 -17.75
N ARG A 131 -16.03 9.31 -18.48
CA ARG A 131 -17.04 8.53 -19.21
C ARG A 131 -16.43 7.75 -20.38
N LEU A 132 -15.61 8.38 -21.22
CA LEU A 132 -14.98 7.71 -22.37
C LEU A 132 -14.05 6.57 -21.92
N HIS A 133 -13.23 6.84 -20.91
CA HIS A 133 -12.37 5.85 -20.28
C HIS A 133 -13.19 4.70 -19.65
N GLY A 134 -14.33 5.00 -19.02
CA GLY A 134 -15.24 3.98 -18.49
C GLY A 134 -15.84 3.10 -19.57
N VAL A 135 -16.24 3.66 -20.71
CA VAL A 135 -16.78 2.91 -21.86
C VAL A 135 -15.72 1.97 -22.45
N ASN A 136 -14.46 2.44 -22.58
CA ASN A 136 -13.36 1.61 -23.05
C ASN A 136 -13.08 0.41 -22.13
N ASP A 137 -13.08 0.61 -20.80
CA ASP A 137 -12.93 -0.49 -19.86
C ASP A 137 -14.10 -1.47 -19.95
N LEU A 138 -15.34 -0.99 -20.06
CA LEU A 138 -16.50 -1.88 -20.18
C LEU A 138 -16.43 -2.75 -21.43
N ASN A 139 -16.00 -2.19 -22.56
CA ASN A 139 -15.83 -2.93 -23.81
C ASN A 139 -14.70 -3.95 -23.72
N LEU A 140 -13.55 -3.59 -23.13
CA LEU A 140 -12.45 -4.51 -22.86
C LEU A 140 -12.91 -5.68 -21.99
N LEU A 141 -13.55 -5.38 -20.85
CA LEU A 141 -14.05 -6.41 -19.95
C LEU A 141 -15.11 -7.30 -20.62
N ARG A 142 -16.00 -6.73 -21.45
CA ARG A 142 -16.99 -7.53 -22.22
C ARG A 142 -16.31 -8.50 -23.19
N ARG A 143 -15.29 -8.04 -23.92
CA ARG A 143 -14.50 -8.91 -24.81
C ARG A 143 -13.83 -10.04 -24.05
N ALA A 144 -13.25 -9.76 -22.88
CA ALA A 144 -12.63 -10.78 -22.03
C ALA A 144 -13.64 -11.78 -21.42
N ILE A 145 -14.91 -11.38 -21.21
CA ILE A 145 -15.96 -12.30 -20.76
C ILE A 145 -16.30 -13.34 -21.84
N LEU A 146 -16.24 -12.90 -23.11
CA LEU A 146 -16.54 -13.68 -24.31
C LEU A 146 -15.31 -14.41 -24.86
N SER A 147 -14.12 -14.21 -24.29
CA SER A 147 -12.94 -14.94 -24.76
C SER A 147 -13.13 -16.44 -24.51
N PRO A 148 -12.61 -17.29 -25.41
CA PRO A 148 -12.90 -18.71 -25.36
C PRO A 148 -12.45 -19.29 -24.02
N PRO A 149 -13.20 -20.29 -23.49
CA PRO A 149 -12.72 -21.09 -22.36
C PRO A 149 -11.41 -21.78 -22.76
N SER A 150 -10.71 -22.38 -21.80
CA SER A 150 -9.52 -23.19 -22.08
C SER A 150 -9.88 -24.32 -23.06
N THR A 151 -9.74 -24.07 -24.36
CA THR A 151 -10.15 -24.99 -25.43
C THR A 151 -8.92 -25.41 -26.20
N SER A 152 -8.19 -26.36 -25.63
CA SER A 152 -7.55 -27.47 -26.34
C SER A 152 -6.65 -28.24 -25.38
N SER A 153 -6.84 -29.56 -25.27
CA SER A 153 -5.85 -30.50 -24.71
C SER A 153 -4.51 -30.52 -25.46
N PHE A 154 -4.37 -29.73 -26.54
CA PHE A 154 -3.26 -29.72 -27.47
C PHE A 154 -2.34 -28.49 -27.35
N ARG A 155 -2.64 -27.51 -26.50
CA ARG A 155 -1.79 -26.32 -26.30
C ARG A 155 -1.06 -26.41 -24.97
N GLN A 156 0.24 -26.12 -24.99
CA GLN A 156 1.01 -25.97 -23.75
C GLN A 156 0.45 -24.80 -22.93
N PRO A 157 0.11 -25.02 -21.65
CA PRO A 157 -0.29 -23.95 -20.75
C PRO A 157 0.76 -22.85 -20.69
N LYS A 158 0.32 -21.60 -20.57
CA LYS A 158 1.20 -20.44 -20.36
C LYS A 158 0.87 -19.74 -19.06
N ILE A 159 1.88 -19.05 -18.52
CA ILE A 159 1.72 -18.11 -17.41
C ILE A 159 1.74 -16.68 -17.97
N ALA A 160 0.66 -15.93 -17.74
CA ALA A 160 0.61 -14.49 -17.98
C ALA A 160 1.21 -13.74 -16.79
N PHE A 161 2.34 -13.06 -17.00
CA PHE A 161 2.95 -12.18 -16.01
C PHE A 161 2.39 -10.77 -16.16
N LEU A 162 1.67 -10.33 -15.15
CA LEU A 162 0.94 -9.07 -15.12
C LEU A 162 1.72 -8.07 -14.27
N PHE A 163 2.48 -7.19 -14.93
CA PHE A 163 3.25 -6.14 -14.28
C PHE A 163 2.37 -4.92 -14.04
N LEU A 164 2.03 -4.66 -12.78
CA LEU A 164 1.36 -3.42 -12.36
C LEU A 164 2.40 -2.47 -11.75
N THR A 165 2.77 -1.43 -12.49
CA THR A 165 3.91 -0.58 -12.14
C THR A 165 3.52 0.90 -12.13
N ASN A 166 4.17 1.66 -11.25
CA ASN A 166 4.04 3.13 -11.21
C ASN A 166 5.40 3.85 -11.27
N THR A 167 6.46 3.10 -11.59
CA THR A 167 7.81 3.59 -11.89
C THR A 167 8.43 2.68 -12.94
N ASP A 168 9.70 2.93 -13.28
CA ASP A 168 10.48 2.08 -14.18
C ASP A 168 10.61 0.63 -13.68
N LEU A 169 10.87 -0.29 -14.62
CA LEU A 169 11.08 -1.72 -14.40
C LEU A 169 12.58 -2.02 -14.25
N TYR A 170 13.19 -1.52 -13.16
CA TYR A 170 14.62 -1.71 -12.90
C TYR A 170 15.07 -3.17 -12.89
N PHE A 171 14.20 -4.10 -12.47
CA PHE A 171 14.51 -5.54 -12.48
C PHE A 171 14.26 -6.24 -13.82
N ALA A 172 13.93 -5.52 -14.89
CA ALA A 172 13.74 -6.13 -16.22
C ALA A 172 14.90 -7.06 -16.63
N PRO A 173 16.20 -6.72 -16.43
CA PRO A 173 17.29 -7.64 -16.78
C PRO A 173 17.26 -8.98 -16.03
N LEU A 174 16.89 -8.96 -14.74
CA LEU A 174 16.75 -10.18 -13.93
C LEU A 174 15.57 -11.02 -14.42
N TRP A 175 14.45 -10.37 -14.77
CA TRP A 175 13.29 -11.05 -15.36
C TRP A 175 13.59 -11.59 -16.76
N GLU A 176 14.37 -10.90 -17.59
CA GLU A 176 14.78 -11.42 -18.90
C GLU A 176 15.60 -12.71 -18.76
N LYS A 177 16.49 -12.75 -17.77
CA LYS A 177 17.27 -13.94 -17.41
C LYS A 177 16.37 -15.07 -16.90
N PHE A 178 15.39 -14.76 -16.05
CA PHE A 178 14.38 -15.73 -15.61
C PHE A 178 13.62 -16.33 -16.80
N PHE A 179 13.22 -15.53 -17.77
CA PHE A 179 12.45 -15.96 -18.94
C PHE A 179 13.26 -16.63 -20.06
N GLN A 180 14.58 -16.62 -19.94
CA GLN A 180 15.48 -17.08 -21.00
C GLN A 180 15.14 -18.52 -21.43
N ASN A 181 15.09 -18.76 -22.74
CA ASN A 181 14.77 -20.05 -23.37
C ASN A 181 13.34 -20.59 -23.16
N ASN A 182 12.41 -19.80 -22.60
CA ASN A 182 11.05 -20.25 -22.25
C ASN A 182 9.91 -19.48 -22.97
N THR A 183 10.20 -18.84 -24.11
CA THR A 183 9.31 -17.85 -24.77
C THR A 183 7.94 -18.39 -25.20
N ASN A 184 7.77 -19.70 -25.29
CA ASN A 184 6.49 -20.38 -25.60
C ASN A 184 5.64 -20.71 -24.37
N LEU A 185 6.12 -20.46 -23.15
CA LEU A 185 5.49 -20.86 -21.89
C LEU A 185 4.98 -19.68 -21.05
N PHE A 186 5.17 -18.45 -21.51
CA PHE A 186 4.69 -17.26 -20.82
C PHE A 186 4.27 -16.16 -21.79
N ASN A 187 3.55 -15.17 -21.25
CA ASN A 187 3.27 -13.89 -21.91
C ASN A 187 3.46 -12.76 -20.87
N ILE A 188 3.85 -11.56 -21.31
CA ILE A 188 4.09 -10.39 -20.44
C ILE A 188 3.07 -9.31 -20.76
N TYR A 189 2.49 -8.71 -19.73
CA TYR A 189 1.55 -7.58 -19.87
C TYR A 189 1.90 -6.50 -18.85
N ILE A 190 2.08 -5.26 -19.30
CA ILE A 190 2.56 -4.16 -18.48
C ILE A 190 1.50 -3.05 -18.40
N HIS A 191 1.01 -2.77 -17.20
CA HIS A 191 0.24 -1.57 -16.91
C HIS A 191 1.17 -0.59 -16.17
N LEU A 192 1.79 0.30 -16.94
CA LEU A 192 2.59 1.40 -16.42
C LEU A 192 1.69 2.60 -16.12
N ASP A 193 1.68 3.06 -14.87
CA ASP A 193 0.95 4.27 -14.49
C ASP A 193 1.32 5.43 -15.43
N PRO A 194 0.34 6.15 -16.03
CA PRO A 194 0.63 7.28 -16.89
C PRO A 194 1.44 8.41 -16.24
N SER A 195 1.48 8.49 -14.91
CA SER A 195 2.35 9.46 -14.21
C SER A 195 3.80 8.99 -14.08
N ALA A 196 4.10 7.73 -14.39
CA ALA A 196 5.44 7.18 -14.32
C ALA A 196 6.30 7.71 -15.47
N GLN A 197 7.57 8.01 -15.16
CA GLN A 197 8.56 8.38 -16.15
C GLN A 197 9.52 7.21 -16.31
N LEU A 198 9.64 6.68 -17.53
CA LEU A 198 10.67 5.72 -17.87
C LEU A 198 11.98 6.46 -18.10
N GLU A 199 13.06 6.01 -17.45
CA GLU A 199 14.39 6.58 -17.69
C GLU A 199 14.86 6.24 -19.12
N LYS A 200 14.51 5.03 -19.59
CA LYS A 200 14.79 4.55 -20.94
C LYS A 200 13.61 3.71 -21.47
N PRO A 201 13.41 3.66 -22.80
CA PRO A 201 12.46 2.72 -23.39
C PRO A 201 12.80 1.28 -22.98
N LEU A 202 11.78 0.49 -22.62
CA LEU A 202 11.96 -0.94 -22.35
C LEU A 202 12.39 -1.66 -23.63
N THR A 203 13.36 -2.56 -23.51
CA THR A 203 13.92 -3.35 -24.61
C THR A 203 13.62 -4.84 -24.43
N GLY A 204 14.09 -5.67 -25.37
CA GLY A 204 14.03 -7.12 -25.26
C GLY A 204 12.62 -7.66 -25.09
N LEU A 205 12.41 -8.51 -24.09
CA LEU A 205 11.13 -9.18 -23.85
C LEU A 205 10.02 -8.22 -23.40
N PHE A 206 10.39 -7.08 -22.82
CA PHE A 206 9.47 -6.08 -22.30
C PHE A 206 9.06 -5.01 -23.31
N ALA A 207 9.71 -4.97 -24.48
CA ALA A 207 9.37 -4.05 -25.55
C ALA A 207 7.93 -4.30 -26.03
N ASN A 208 7.15 -3.22 -26.14
CA ASN A 208 5.77 -3.23 -26.65
C ASN A 208 4.76 -4.11 -25.88
N GLN A 209 5.05 -4.51 -24.65
CA GLN A 209 4.13 -5.33 -23.81
C GLN A 209 3.10 -4.49 -23.03
N PHE A 210 2.95 -3.21 -23.36
CA PHE A 210 2.09 -2.29 -22.62
C PHE A 210 0.61 -2.50 -22.93
N VAL A 211 -0.20 -2.56 -21.88
CA VAL A 211 -1.66 -2.46 -21.97
C VAL A 211 -2.11 -1.02 -21.76
N PRO A 212 -3.29 -0.60 -22.27
CA PRO A 212 -3.82 0.73 -22.00
C PRO A 212 -3.92 1.01 -20.50
N ALA A 213 -3.20 2.03 -20.03
CA ALA A 213 -3.06 2.34 -18.62
C ALA A 213 -3.86 3.57 -18.18
N LYS A 214 -4.17 3.64 -16.89
CA LYS A 214 -4.78 4.80 -16.24
C LYS A 214 -4.13 5.04 -14.88
N PRO A 215 -4.21 6.26 -14.31
CA PRO A 215 -3.63 6.54 -13.01
C PRO A 215 -4.12 5.59 -11.92
N THR A 216 -3.19 5.14 -11.11
CA THR A 216 -3.37 4.27 -9.95
C THR A 216 -2.93 5.01 -8.69
N GLN A 217 -3.57 4.69 -7.58
CA GLN A 217 -3.30 5.33 -6.30
C GLN A 217 -3.48 4.29 -5.20
N ARG A 218 -2.64 4.37 -4.16
CA ARG A 218 -2.85 3.61 -2.93
C ARG A 218 -4.19 3.99 -2.31
N ALA A 219 -4.81 3.06 -1.59
CA ALA A 219 -6.11 3.26 -0.95
C ALA A 219 -7.22 3.70 -1.93
N SER A 220 -7.12 3.26 -3.18
CA SER A 220 -8.04 3.63 -4.24
C SER A 220 -8.44 2.41 -5.06
N PRO A 221 -9.72 2.31 -5.48
CA PRO A 221 -10.16 1.22 -6.34
C PRO A 221 -9.51 1.24 -7.74
N SER A 222 -8.70 2.26 -8.06
CA SER A 222 -7.93 2.35 -9.30
C SER A 222 -6.99 1.16 -9.48
N LEU A 223 -6.35 0.66 -8.42
CA LEU A 223 -5.50 -0.54 -8.46
C LEU A 223 -6.30 -1.78 -8.88
N ILE A 224 -7.50 -1.99 -8.35
CA ILE A 224 -8.40 -3.07 -8.79
C ILE A 224 -8.72 -2.91 -10.28
N THR A 225 -9.04 -1.70 -10.75
CA THR A 225 -9.36 -1.51 -12.17
C THR A 225 -8.16 -1.76 -13.08
N ALA A 226 -6.95 -1.39 -12.67
CA ALA A 226 -5.73 -1.65 -13.41
C ALA A 226 -5.46 -3.17 -13.50
N THR A 227 -5.57 -3.88 -12.38
CA THR A 227 -5.47 -5.35 -12.36
C THR A 227 -6.54 -6.01 -13.25
N LYS A 228 -7.79 -5.53 -13.24
CA LYS A 228 -8.84 -6.02 -14.15
C LYS A 228 -8.53 -5.74 -15.62
N ARG A 229 -7.83 -4.65 -15.97
CA ARG A 229 -7.36 -4.38 -17.35
C ARG A 229 -6.28 -5.38 -17.76
N LEU A 230 -5.29 -5.61 -16.91
CA LEU A 230 -4.23 -6.59 -17.13
C LEU A 230 -4.81 -8.00 -17.37
N LEU A 231 -5.69 -8.45 -16.46
CA LEU A 231 -6.38 -9.74 -16.59
C LEU A 231 -7.20 -9.82 -17.89
N ALA A 232 -7.94 -8.76 -18.24
CA ALA A 232 -8.75 -8.75 -19.44
C ALA A 232 -7.91 -8.78 -20.72
N ALA A 233 -6.81 -8.03 -20.77
CA ALA A 233 -5.88 -8.05 -21.89
C ALA A 233 -5.31 -9.46 -22.08
N ALA A 234 -4.78 -10.06 -21.02
CA ALA A 234 -4.19 -11.40 -21.06
C ALA A 234 -5.20 -12.51 -21.42
N LEU A 235 -6.46 -12.38 -20.98
CA LEU A 235 -7.54 -13.34 -21.33
C LEU A 235 -7.97 -13.26 -22.80
N ILE A 236 -7.88 -12.08 -23.41
CA ILE A 236 -8.25 -11.84 -24.82
C ILE A 236 -7.11 -12.26 -25.74
N ASP A 237 -5.89 -11.94 -25.35
CA ASP A 237 -4.70 -12.06 -26.19
C ASP A 237 -4.32 -13.52 -26.45
N ASP A 238 -4.28 -14.35 -25.41
CA ASP A 238 -3.88 -15.75 -25.55
C ASP A 238 -4.80 -16.71 -24.74
N ALA A 239 -5.39 -17.66 -25.45
CA ALA A 239 -6.21 -18.72 -24.85
C ALA A 239 -5.37 -19.75 -24.08
N ALA A 240 -4.06 -19.82 -24.34
CA ALA A 240 -3.12 -20.67 -23.61
C ALA A 240 -2.75 -20.11 -22.22
N ASN A 241 -3.03 -18.84 -21.93
CA ASN A 241 -2.83 -18.28 -20.59
C ASN A 241 -3.73 -18.98 -19.57
N GLU A 242 -3.16 -19.90 -18.80
CA GLU A 242 -3.85 -20.70 -17.78
C GLU A 242 -3.66 -20.12 -16.36
N TYR A 243 -2.54 -19.44 -16.12
CA TYR A 243 -2.23 -18.76 -14.86
C TYR A 243 -1.89 -17.30 -15.07
N PHE A 244 -2.21 -16.46 -14.09
CA PHE A 244 -2.10 -15.00 -14.14
C PHE A 244 -1.39 -14.51 -12.89
N ALA A 245 -0.08 -14.29 -12.98
CA ALA A 245 0.77 -13.86 -11.87
C ALA A 245 0.84 -12.33 -11.82
N LEU A 246 0.25 -11.72 -10.78
CA LEU A 246 0.33 -10.28 -10.57
C LEU A 246 1.59 -9.93 -9.80
N VAL A 247 2.43 -9.06 -10.36
CA VAL A 247 3.70 -8.59 -9.78
C VAL A 247 3.82 -7.08 -9.93
N SER A 248 4.63 -6.46 -9.08
CA SER A 248 5.00 -5.04 -9.21
C SER A 248 6.44 -4.88 -9.66
N GLN A 249 6.86 -3.65 -9.94
CA GLN A 249 8.23 -3.32 -10.32
C GLN A 249 9.28 -3.63 -9.24
N SER A 250 8.87 -3.90 -8.00
CA SER A 250 9.76 -4.19 -6.88
C SER A 250 9.70 -5.67 -6.48
N CYS A 251 9.08 -6.51 -7.32
CA CYS A 251 9.04 -7.95 -7.16
C CYS A 251 10.15 -8.59 -7.98
N VAL A 252 10.73 -9.66 -7.46
CA VAL A 252 11.74 -10.48 -8.15
C VAL A 252 11.35 -11.96 -8.07
N PRO A 253 11.67 -12.77 -9.09
CA PRO A 253 11.60 -14.22 -8.99
C PRO A 253 12.66 -14.72 -8.01
N ILE A 254 12.32 -15.75 -7.24
CA ILE A 254 13.25 -16.39 -6.28
C ILE A 254 13.46 -17.89 -6.57
N HIS A 255 13.00 -18.36 -7.72
CA HIS A 255 13.18 -19.71 -8.26
C HIS A 255 13.40 -19.64 -9.77
N SER A 256 13.90 -20.71 -10.41
CA SER A 256 13.98 -20.75 -11.87
C SER A 256 12.59 -20.74 -12.52
N PHE A 257 12.52 -20.37 -13.80
CA PHE A 257 11.25 -20.40 -14.53
C PHE A 257 10.66 -21.81 -14.60
N GLU A 258 11.50 -22.83 -14.79
CA GLU A 258 11.04 -24.22 -14.84
C GLU A 258 10.36 -24.62 -13.54
N PHE A 259 10.96 -24.30 -12.39
CA PHE A 259 10.36 -24.58 -11.09
C PHE A 259 9.03 -23.84 -10.90
N VAL A 260 8.97 -22.56 -11.25
CA VAL A 260 7.72 -21.77 -11.18
C VAL A 260 6.64 -22.37 -12.10
N TYR A 261 7.02 -22.72 -13.32
CA TYR A 261 6.12 -23.29 -14.31
C TYR A 261 5.56 -24.64 -13.84
N GLN A 262 6.42 -25.55 -13.40
CA GLN A 262 6.00 -26.87 -12.91
C GLN A 262 5.15 -26.76 -11.64
N SER A 263 5.50 -25.85 -10.71
CA SER A 263 4.74 -25.62 -9.47
C SER A 263 3.29 -25.22 -9.74
N LEU A 264 3.03 -24.50 -10.83
CA LEU A 264 1.68 -24.04 -11.20
C LEU A 264 0.98 -25.03 -12.13
N VAL A 265 1.64 -25.43 -13.22
CA VAL A 265 1.02 -26.22 -14.29
C VAL A 265 0.79 -27.67 -13.89
N SER A 266 1.59 -28.21 -12.97
CA SER A 266 1.37 -29.56 -12.43
C SER A 266 0.27 -29.64 -11.36
N ASP A 267 -0.29 -28.50 -10.89
CA ASP A 267 -1.43 -28.55 -9.97
C ASP A 267 -2.69 -29.05 -10.71
N GLN A 268 -3.03 -30.32 -10.47
CA GLN A 268 -4.20 -30.97 -11.05
C GLN A 268 -5.53 -30.27 -10.68
N ARG A 269 -5.59 -29.63 -9.50
CA ARG A 269 -6.77 -28.88 -9.06
C ARG A 269 -6.84 -27.48 -9.69
N LYS A 270 -5.79 -27.09 -10.42
CA LYS A 270 -5.61 -25.78 -11.02
C LYS A 270 -5.93 -24.65 -10.04
N ARG A 271 -5.42 -24.69 -8.81
CA ARG A 271 -5.85 -23.75 -7.76
C ARG A 271 -5.35 -22.34 -8.05
N SER A 272 -6.08 -21.36 -7.54
CA SER A 272 -5.54 -20.01 -7.39
C SER A 272 -4.78 -19.87 -6.10
N PHE A 273 -3.68 -19.13 -6.15
CA PHE A 273 -2.84 -18.81 -5.03
C PHE A 273 -3.03 -17.34 -4.66
N ILE A 274 -3.87 -17.13 -3.66
CA ILE A 274 -4.21 -15.83 -3.12
C ILE A 274 -4.35 -15.98 -1.60
N GLU A 275 -3.79 -15.04 -0.86
CA GLU A 275 -3.93 -14.99 0.59
C GLU A 275 -5.36 -14.59 0.96
N ILE A 276 -5.99 -15.36 1.85
CA ILE A 276 -7.36 -15.13 2.31
C ILE A 276 -7.39 -15.21 3.83
N LEU A 277 -7.42 -14.06 4.48
CA LEU A 277 -7.40 -13.93 5.93
C LEU A 277 -8.78 -13.57 6.49
N SER A 278 -9.06 -14.07 7.68
CA SER A 278 -10.26 -13.79 8.48
C SER A 278 -9.91 -13.78 9.96
N GLY A 279 -10.68 -13.03 10.76
CA GLY A 279 -10.45 -12.96 12.21
C GLY A 279 -9.29 -12.05 12.62
N GLU A 280 -8.71 -11.32 11.68
CA GLU A 280 -7.67 -10.33 11.93
C GLU A 280 -8.21 -9.16 12.78
N PRO A 281 -7.47 -8.64 13.79
CA PRO A 281 -7.95 -7.55 14.65
C PRO A 281 -8.43 -6.31 13.89
N GLN A 282 -7.75 -5.98 12.80
CA GLN A 282 -8.00 -4.83 11.92
C GLN A 282 -9.15 -5.05 10.92
N LEU A 283 -9.77 -6.23 10.91
CA LEU A 283 -10.74 -6.60 9.87
C LEU A 283 -11.99 -5.71 9.90
N TRP A 284 -12.45 -5.32 11.10
CA TRP A 284 -13.62 -4.45 11.24
C TRP A 284 -13.38 -3.06 10.64
N ASP A 285 -12.25 -2.42 10.98
CA ASP A 285 -11.90 -1.11 10.43
C ASP A 285 -11.76 -1.18 8.90
N ARG A 286 -11.16 -2.24 8.38
CA ARG A 286 -11.03 -2.51 6.93
C ARG A 286 -12.38 -2.70 6.22
N TYR A 287 -13.36 -3.27 6.92
CA TYR A 287 -14.72 -3.48 6.43
C TYR A 287 -15.48 -2.14 6.34
N ILE A 288 -15.46 -1.33 7.40
CA ILE A 288 -16.18 -0.06 7.48
C ILE A 288 -15.45 1.12 6.82
N ALA A 289 -14.21 0.94 6.32
CA ALA A 289 -13.38 2.03 5.79
C ALA A 289 -13.98 2.78 4.58
N ARG A 290 -15.09 2.31 4.01
CA ARG A 290 -15.85 2.96 2.93
C ARG A 290 -17.24 3.45 3.39
N GLY A 291 -17.55 3.33 4.68
CA GLY A 291 -18.85 3.55 5.32
C GLY A 291 -19.40 2.27 5.94
N GLU A 292 -20.02 2.37 7.11
CA GLU A 292 -20.47 1.23 7.95
C GLU A 292 -21.37 0.24 7.18
N ASP A 293 -22.38 0.74 6.47
CA ASP A 293 -23.34 -0.10 5.75
C ASP A 293 -22.99 -0.31 4.27
N VAL A 294 -21.86 0.20 3.78
CA VAL A 294 -21.57 0.21 2.34
C VAL A 294 -21.45 -1.20 1.77
N MET A 295 -20.93 -2.15 2.55
CA MET A 295 -20.76 -3.53 2.13
C MET A 295 -22.07 -4.33 2.09
N LEU A 296 -23.07 -3.93 2.87
CA LEU A 296 -24.36 -4.61 2.98
C LEU A 296 -25.31 -4.30 1.81
N PRO A 297 -26.23 -5.23 1.46
CA PRO A 297 -26.32 -6.62 1.92
C PRO A 297 -25.37 -7.59 1.18
N GLU A 298 -24.60 -7.12 0.20
CA GLU A 298 -23.84 -7.98 -0.72
C GLU A 298 -22.72 -8.78 -0.07
N VAL A 299 -22.12 -8.25 0.99
CA VAL A 299 -21.03 -8.84 1.76
C VAL A 299 -21.31 -8.55 3.22
N SER A 300 -21.64 -9.58 4.01
CA SER A 300 -21.69 -9.43 5.47
C SER A 300 -20.27 -9.37 6.04
N PHE A 301 -20.13 -8.91 7.29
CA PHE A 301 -18.82 -8.85 7.94
C PHE A 301 -18.16 -10.24 8.02
N GLU A 302 -18.93 -11.29 8.29
CA GLU A 302 -18.45 -12.68 8.39
C GLU A 302 -17.93 -13.22 7.06
N GLN A 303 -18.36 -12.65 5.93
CA GLN A 303 -17.92 -13.00 4.58
C GLN A 303 -16.74 -12.14 4.10
N PHE A 304 -16.48 -11.02 4.75
CA PHE A 304 -15.40 -10.13 4.37
C PHE A 304 -14.04 -10.77 4.64
N ARG A 305 -13.13 -10.67 3.67
CA ARG A 305 -11.77 -11.18 3.76
C ARG A 305 -10.79 -10.12 3.32
N ILE A 306 -9.59 -10.21 3.86
CA ILE A 306 -8.44 -9.39 3.46
C ILE A 306 -7.28 -10.31 3.06
N GLY A 307 -6.26 -9.76 2.42
CA GLY A 307 -5.05 -10.49 2.08
C GLY A 307 -4.16 -9.68 1.15
N SER A 308 -3.06 -10.29 0.72
CA SER A 308 -2.09 -9.68 -0.20
C SER A 308 -2.71 -9.19 -1.51
N GLN A 309 -2.25 -8.02 -1.96
CA GLN A 309 -2.50 -7.51 -3.31
C GLN A 309 -2.00 -8.48 -4.40
N PHE A 310 -0.93 -9.24 -4.11
CA PHE A 310 -0.23 -10.08 -5.08
C PHE A 310 -0.72 -11.52 -5.02
N PHE A 311 -1.03 -12.08 -6.20
CA PHE A 311 -1.61 -13.39 -6.36
C PHE A 311 -1.11 -14.08 -7.64
N VAL A 312 -1.39 -15.37 -7.74
CA VAL A 312 -1.40 -16.11 -9.01
C VAL A 312 -2.78 -16.72 -9.19
N LEU A 313 -3.57 -16.24 -10.16
CA LEU A 313 -4.90 -16.78 -10.41
C LEU A 313 -4.88 -17.82 -11.52
N ALA A 314 -5.62 -18.91 -11.33
CA ALA A 314 -6.01 -19.77 -12.44
C ALA A 314 -7.02 -19.05 -13.36
N ARG A 315 -7.05 -19.41 -14.65
CA ARG A 315 -7.89 -18.77 -15.69
C ARG A 315 -9.36 -18.66 -15.32
N ARG A 316 -9.92 -19.68 -14.65
CA ARG A 316 -11.32 -19.65 -14.18
C ARG A 316 -11.59 -18.48 -13.24
N HIS A 317 -10.65 -18.20 -12.33
CA HIS A 317 -10.76 -17.12 -11.36
C HIS A 317 -10.49 -15.75 -11.99
N ALA A 318 -9.60 -15.68 -12.99
CA ALA A 318 -9.45 -14.47 -13.81
C ALA A 318 -10.79 -14.10 -14.49
N HIS A 319 -11.46 -15.05 -15.16
CA HIS A 319 -12.79 -14.79 -15.74
C HIS A 319 -13.83 -14.38 -14.70
N LEU A 320 -13.84 -15.04 -13.53
CA LEU A 320 -14.74 -14.70 -12.42
C LEU A 320 -14.58 -13.24 -11.99
N VAL A 321 -13.32 -12.80 -11.80
CA VAL A 321 -12.98 -11.41 -11.45
C VAL A 321 -13.48 -10.41 -12.50
N ILE A 322 -13.32 -10.72 -13.79
CA ILE A 322 -13.79 -9.86 -14.89
C ILE A 322 -15.32 -9.78 -14.93
N ARG A 323 -15.99 -10.93 -14.78
CA ARG A 323 -17.45 -11.06 -14.82
C ARG A 323 -18.12 -10.35 -13.65
N GLU A 324 -17.46 -10.30 -12.50
CA GLU A 324 -18.11 -9.79 -11.31
C GLU A 324 -18.40 -8.28 -11.38
N ARG A 325 -19.67 -7.95 -11.13
CA ARG A 325 -20.23 -6.59 -11.08
C ARG A 325 -20.85 -6.26 -9.73
N ARG A 326 -21.38 -7.24 -9.00
CA ARG A 326 -22.16 -7.00 -7.77
C ARG A 326 -21.23 -6.50 -6.65
N LEU A 327 -20.25 -7.28 -6.23
CA LEU A 327 -19.25 -6.90 -5.23
C LEU A 327 -18.45 -5.68 -5.70
N TRP A 328 -18.10 -5.62 -6.99
CA TRP A 328 -17.38 -4.46 -7.56
C TRP A 328 -18.09 -3.12 -7.29
N ARG A 329 -19.44 -3.08 -7.29
CA ARG A 329 -20.18 -1.84 -6.99
C ARG A 329 -19.93 -1.31 -5.58
N LYS A 330 -19.59 -2.19 -4.63
CA LYS A 330 -19.24 -1.85 -3.25
C LYS A 330 -17.79 -1.43 -3.14
N PHE A 331 -16.87 -2.27 -3.61
CA PHE A 331 -15.43 -2.02 -3.50
C PHE A 331 -14.92 -0.84 -4.35
N ARG A 332 -15.67 -0.42 -5.38
CA ARG A 332 -15.34 0.79 -6.17
C ARG A 332 -15.70 2.11 -5.48
N LYS A 333 -16.41 2.06 -4.35
CA LYS A 333 -16.69 3.26 -3.56
C LYS A 333 -15.37 3.79 -2.98
N PRO A 334 -15.17 5.12 -2.96
CA PRO A 334 -13.97 5.69 -2.38
C PRO A 334 -13.91 5.36 -0.89
N CYS A 335 -12.68 5.28 -0.38
CA CYS A 335 -12.41 5.20 1.04
C CYS A 335 -12.82 6.51 1.74
N LEU A 336 -13.21 6.42 3.01
CA LEU A 336 -13.46 7.60 3.84
C LEU A 336 -12.13 8.31 4.09
N PRO A 337 -12.06 9.65 3.98
CA PRO A 337 -10.82 10.40 4.22
C PRO A 337 -10.22 10.14 5.61
N THR A 338 -11.06 9.90 6.62
CA THR A 338 -10.66 9.60 8.00
C THR A 338 -10.15 8.18 8.21
N MET A 339 -10.28 7.30 7.22
CA MET A 339 -9.98 5.86 7.31
C MET A 339 -9.04 5.40 6.18
N LEU A 340 -8.27 6.32 5.58
CA LEU A 340 -7.40 6.00 4.42
C LEU A 340 -6.38 4.91 4.76
N ASP A 341 -5.81 4.95 5.95
CA ASP A 341 -4.81 3.96 6.42
C ASP A 341 -5.41 2.59 6.74
N CYS A 342 -6.73 2.46 6.68
CA CYS A 342 -7.49 1.24 6.93
C CYS A 342 -8.12 0.71 5.63
N CYS A 343 -7.97 1.42 4.51
CA CYS A 343 -8.71 1.14 3.30
C CYS A 343 -7.78 0.77 2.15
N TYR A 344 -7.61 -0.53 1.91
CA TYR A 344 -6.85 -1.05 0.79
C TYR A 344 -7.77 -1.87 -0.13
N PRO A 345 -8.55 -1.24 -1.03
CA PRO A 345 -9.57 -1.94 -1.83
C PRO A 345 -9.06 -3.19 -2.54
N GLU A 346 -7.87 -3.14 -3.10
CA GLU A 346 -7.22 -4.26 -3.79
C GLU A 346 -6.91 -5.43 -2.85
N GLU A 347 -6.53 -5.17 -1.60
CA GLU A 347 -6.31 -6.20 -0.58
C GLU A 347 -7.61 -6.76 0.01
N HIS A 348 -8.75 -6.12 -0.26
CA HIS A 348 -10.05 -6.54 0.28
C HIS A 348 -10.91 -7.24 -0.80
N TYR A 349 -10.93 -6.70 -2.02
CA TYR A 349 -11.85 -7.11 -3.09
C TYR A 349 -11.61 -8.54 -3.59
N PHE A 350 -10.37 -8.85 -3.98
CA PHE A 350 -10.03 -10.16 -4.54
C PHE A 350 -10.21 -11.31 -3.54
N PRO A 351 -9.67 -11.23 -2.29
CA PRO A 351 -9.88 -12.31 -1.32
C PRO A 351 -11.34 -12.46 -0.90
N THR A 352 -12.09 -11.36 -0.71
CA THR A 352 -13.53 -11.43 -0.42
C THR A 352 -14.29 -12.10 -1.57
N LEU A 353 -14.04 -11.68 -2.82
CA LEU A 353 -14.72 -12.25 -3.98
C LEU A 353 -14.46 -13.74 -4.13
N LEU A 354 -13.19 -14.16 -4.05
CA LEU A 354 -12.81 -15.54 -4.34
C LEU A 354 -13.21 -16.49 -3.22
N SER A 355 -13.07 -16.09 -1.94
CA SER A 355 -13.54 -16.89 -0.81
C SER A 355 -15.07 -17.11 -0.83
N MET A 356 -15.84 -16.13 -1.28
CA MET A 356 -17.30 -16.24 -1.39
C MET A 356 -17.76 -17.08 -2.59
N LYS A 357 -16.92 -17.26 -3.62
CA LYS A 357 -17.34 -17.86 -4.89
C LYS A 357 -16.75 -19.23 -5.18
N ASP A 358 -15.50 -19.47 -4.79
CA ASP A 358 -14.81 -20.75 -4.98
C ASP A 358 -13.75 -20.94 -3.88
N PRO A 359 -14.18 -21.16 -2.61
CA PRO A 359 -13.25 -21.31 -1.49
C PRO A 359 -12.32 -22.52 -1.64
N GLU A 360 -12.80 -23.63 -2.21
CA GLU A 360 -12.01 -24.85 -2.40
C GLU A 360 -11.03 -24.75 -3.60
N GLY A 361 -11.34 -23.88 -4.57
CA GLY A 361 -10.47 -23.58 -5.71
C GLY A 361 -9.32 -22.63 -5.39
N CYS A 362 -9.28 -22.05 -4.19
CA CYS A 362 -8.24 -21.13 -3.74
C CYS A 362 -7.42 -21.78 -2.61
N SER A 363 -6.10 -21.62 -2.64
CA SER A 363 -5.22 -22.20 -1.60
C SER A 363 -5.31 -21.47 -0.25
N GLY A 364 -5.80 -20.22 -0.25
CA GLY A 364 -5.71 -19.32 0.91
C GLY A 364 -4.28 -18.79 1.16
N TYR A 365 -3.33 -19.13 0.29
CA TYR A 365 -1.91 -18.82 0.41
C TYR A 365 -1.40 -18.03 -0.82
N THR A 366 -0.56 -17.01 -0.58
CA THR A 366 0.10 -16.23 -1.65
C THR A 366 1.53 -16.74 -1.92
N LEU A 367 1.87 -16.87 -3.20
CA LEU A 367 3.20 -17.29 -3.66
C LEU A 367 4.23 -16.16 -3.63
N THR A 368 3.85 -14.96 -3.17
CA THR A 368 4.76 -13.80 -3.08
C THR A 368 5.13 -13.54 -1.63
N ARG A 369 6.41 -13.75 -1.27
CA ARG A 369 6.95 -13.47 0.06
C ARG A 369 7.00 -11.97 0.30
N VAL A 370 6.53 -11.56 1.47
CA VAL A 370 6.61 -10.19 1.98
C VAL A 370 7.16 -10.21 3.40
N ASN A 371 8.14 -9.36 3.69
CA ASN A 371 8.66 -9.20 5.05
C ASN A 371 7.97 -8.02 5.77
N TRP A 372 7.33 -8.31 6.91
CA TRP A 372 6.61 -7.34 7.74
C TRP A 372 7.30 -7.08 9.11
N THR A 373 8.59 -7.41 9.29
CA THR A 373 9.28 -7.18 10.58
C THR A 373 9.48 -5.71 10.91
N ASP A 374 9.85 -4.88 9.94
CA ASP A 374 10.23 -3.48 10.14
C ASP A 374 9.30 -2.53 9.37
N THR A 375 8.00 -2.66 9.66
CA THR A 375 6.97 -1.94 8.90
C THR A 375 6.94 -0.44 9.19
N SER A 376 6.78 0.34 8.13
CA SER A 376 6.57 1.78 8.21
C SER A 376 5.36 2.16 7.35
N ASP A 377 4.40 2.89 7.92
CA ASP A 377 3.22 3.38 7.18
C ASP A 377 2.44 2.32 6.33
N GLY A 378 2.33 1.10 6.85
CA GLY A 378 1.70 -0.03 6.13
C GLY A 378 2.49 -0.49 4.90
N HIS A 379 3.77 -0.13 4.79
CA HIS A 379 4.71 -0.69 3.84
C HIS A 379 5.55 -1.80 4.47
N PRO A 380 5.78 -2.91 3.74
CA PRO A 380 6.68 -3.95 4.19
C PRO A 380 8.13 -3.47 4.17
N HIS A 381 8.99 -4.25 4.80
CA HIS A 381 10.44 -4.08 4.75
C HIS A 381 10.94 -3.95 3.30
N MET A 382 11.85 -3.01 3.09
CA MET A 382 12.53 -2.81 1.81
C MET A 382 13.94 -3.38 1.93
N TYR A 383 14.20 -4.47 1.23
CA TYR A 383 15.55 -5.02 1.12
C TYR A 383 16.47 -4.05 0.36
N MET A 384 17.66 -3.85 0.91
CA MET A 384 18.73 -3.04 0.37
C MET A 384 19.91 -3.91 -0.11
N PRO A 385 20.82 -3.39 -0.94
CA PRO A 385 21.93 -4.17 -1.51
C PRO A 385 22.75 -5.03 -0.52
N PRO A 386 23.09 -4.55 0.70
CA PRO A 386 23.89 -5.34 1.64
C PRO A 386 23.18 -6.60 2.18
N GLU A 387 21.86 -6.67 2.07
CA GLU A 387 21.07 -7.81 2.56
C GLU A 387 21.02 -8.95 1.54
N ILE A 388 21.34 -8.67 0.27
CA ILE A 388 21.22 -9.63 -0.82
C ILE A 388 22.32 -10.69 -0.70
N THR A 389 21.93 -11.85 -0.18
CA THR A 389 22.82 -12.99 0.07
C THR A 389 22.16 -14.30 -0.38
N PRO A 390 22.94 -15.36 -0.65
CA PRO A 390 22.36 -16.66 -0.95
C PRO A 390 21.44 -17.19 0.17
N GLN A 391 21.80 -16.93 1.43
CA GLN A 391 21.03 -17.32 2.60
C GLN A 391 19.67 -16.61 2.62
N LEU A 392 19.64 -15.31 2.32
CA LEU A 392 18.37 -14.58 2.21
C LEU A 392 17.45 -15.21 1.16
N ILE A 393 17.95 -15.59 -0.02
CA ILE A 393 17.12 -16.23 -1.05
C ILE A 393 16.53 -17.55 -0.53
N GLN A 394 17.33 -18.38 0.15
CA GLN A 394 16.83 -19.62 0.76
C GLN A 394 15.78 -19.36 1.83
N GLU A 395 15.96 -18.33 2.66
CA GLU A 395 14.98 -17.94 3.68
C GLU A 395 13.66 -17.43 3.07
N LEU A 396 13.74 -16.67 1.98
CA LEU A 396 12.57 -16.15 1.28
C LEU A 396 11.72 -17.26 0.64
N ARG A 397 12.36 -18.34 0.17
CA ARG A 397 11.66 -19.54 -0.36
C ARG A 397 10.87 -20.26 0.72
N ARG A 398 11.40 -20.30 1.95
CA ARG A 398 10.83 -21.08 3.06
C ARG A 398 9.48 -20.56 3.53
N THR A 399 8.68 -21.51 3.96
CA THR A 399 7.38 -21.33 4.58
C THR A 399 7.32 -22.12 5.88
N ASN A 400 6.48 -21.67 6.81
CA ASN A 400 6.19 -22.44 8.02
C ASN A 400 5.20 -23.60 7.73
N ASP A 401 4.55 -23.58 6.57
CA ASP A 401 3.64 -24.62 6.08
C ASP A 401 4.35 -25.40 4.97
N SER A 402 4.62 -26.69 5.21
CA SER A 402 5.38 -27.57 4.31
C SER A 402 4.78 -27.76 2.91
N SER A 403 3.59 -27.24 2.63
CA SER A 403 2.88 -27.50 1.37
C SER A 403 3.31 -26.62 0.19
N TYR A 404 3.91 -25.44 0.40
CA TYR A 404 4.28 -24.52 -0.68
C TYR A 404 5.60 -23.79 -0.44
N SER A 405 6.32 -23.47 -1.53
CA SER A 405 7.42 -22.49 -1.54
C SER A 405 6.91 -21.15 -2.07
N HIS A 406 7.47 -20.04 -1.61
CA HIS A 406 7.26 -18.75 -2.26
C HIS A 406 8.01 -18.73 -3.60
N LEU A 407 7.36 -18.25 -4.66
CA LEU A 407 7.92 -18.16 -6.01
C LEU A 407 8.49 -16.77 -6.34
N PHE A 408 7.95 -15.75 -5.67
CA PHE A 408 8.36 -14.36 -5.82
C PHE A 408 8.62 -13.74 -4.46
N ALA A 409 9.41 -12.67 -4.41
CA ALA A 409 9.60 -11.89 -3.19
C ALA A 409 9.51 -10.39 -3.46
N ARG A 410 9.14 -9.65 -2.42
CA ARG A 410 9.15 -8.18 -2.37
C ARG A 410 9.35 -7.69 -0.92
N LYS A 411 9.82 -6.47 -0.68
CA LYS A 411 10.09 -5.39 -1.65
C LYS A 411 11.58 -5.12 -1.74
N PHE A 412 12.11 -5.00 -2.96
CA PHE A 412 13.52 -4.70 -3.20
C PHE A 412 13.69 -3.27 -3.71
N SER A 413 14.73 -2.58 -3.23
CA SER A 413 15.13 -1.28 -3.77
C SER A 413 15.76 -1.45 -5.15
N LYS A 414 15.71 -0.44 -6.03
CA LYS A 414 16.24 -0.57 -7.40
C LYS A 414 17.74 -0.88 -7.43
N GLU A 415 18.46 -0.45 -6.41
CA GLU A 415 19.90 -0.67 -6.22
C GLU A 415 20.23 -2.16 -5.97
N CYS A 416 19.24 -3.00 -5.62
CA CYS A 416 19.44 -4.44 -5.47
C CYS A 416 19.66 -5.16 -6.81
N LEU A 417 19.48 -4.51 -7.97
CA LEU A 417 19.62 -5.18 -9.27
C LEU A 417 21.00 -5.83 -9.42
N GLU A 418 22.07 -5.09 -9.17
CA GLU A 418 23.45 -5.58 -9.34
C GLU A 418 23.77 -6.79 -8.45
N PRO A 419 23.56 -6.76 -7.11
CA PRO A 419 23.82 -7.94 -6.29
C PRO A 419 22.87 -9.11 -6.58
N LEU A 420 21.61 -8.87 -6.97
CA LEU A 420 20.71 -9.94 -7.40
C LEU A 420 21.20 -10.61 -8.69
N MET A 421 21.67 -9.82 -9.67
CA MET A 421 22.26 -10.33 -10.90
C MET A 421 23.53 -11.15 -10.64
N ALA A 422 24.35 -10.75 -9.66
CA ALA A 422 25.58 -11.44 -9.28
C ALA A 422 25.36 -12.87 -8.76
N ILE A 423 24.18 -13.16 -8.18
CA ILE A 423 23.83 -14.49 -7.65
C ILE A 423 22.72 -15.17 -8.46
N ALA A 424 22.36 -14.62 -9.62
CA ALA A 424 21.19 -15.07 -10.36
C ALA A 424 21.31 -16.52 -10.86
N ASP A 425 22.43 -16.88 -11.51
CA ASP A 425 22.65 -18.22 -12.06
C ASP A 425 22.91 -19.26 -10.98
N ASP A 426 23.76 -18.91 -10.00
CA ASP A 426 24.27 -19.87 -9.01
C ASP A 426 23.30 -20.11 -7.85
N VAL A 427 22.34 -19.19 -7.63
CA VAL A 427 21.44 -19.23 -6.46
C VAL A 427 19.99 -19.05 -6.84
N ILE A 428 19.62 -17.92 -7.45
CA ILE A 428 18.20 -17.56 -7.66
C ILE A 428 17.52 -18.54 -8.62
N PHE A 429 18.19 -18.86 -9.73
CA PHE A 429 17.70 -19.78 -10.76
C PHE A 429 18.33 -21.17 -10.67
N HIS A 430 18.99 -21.47 -9.54
CA HIS A 430 19.44 -22.80 -9.17
C HIS A 430 18.55 -23.35 -8.07
N ASP A 431 17.57 -24.16 -8.46
CA ASP A 431 16.67 -24.84 -7.53
C ASP A 431 17.37 -26.09 -6.99
N GLN A 432 17.67 -26.10 -5.69
CA GLN A 432 18.27 -27.24 -4.97
C GLN A 432 17.21 -28.09 -4.27
#